data_AF-A0A497NPS7-F1
#
_entry.id   AF-A0A497NPS7-F1
#
_cell.length_a   1.000
_cell.length_b   1.000
_cell.length_c   1.000
_cell.angle_alpha   90.00
_cell.angle_beta   90.00
_cell.angle_gamma   90.00
#
_symmetry.space_group_name_H-M   'P 1'
#
loop_
_entity.id
_entity.type
_entity.pdbx_description
1 polymer ?
#
loop_
_entity_poly.entity_id
_entity_poly.type
_entity_poly.pdbx_seq_one_letter_code
_entity_poly.pdbx_strand_id
1 'polypeptide(L)'
;MQTGEGKVKLGPLKWALCGADYLTPDPERGRLNEFLDMIRAAHELGIKVIGQLQISHSVPGGFVYEEHPEWLLRSIYEGPAVQWPWIILNYGFDINKAHPEL
;
A
#
# COMPACT_ATOMS: atom_id res chain seq x y z
N MET A 1 -9.42 10.93 -15.01
CA MET A 1 -10.62 10.59 -15.82
C MET A 1 -11.76 11.49 -15.35
N GLN A 2 -12.44 12.21 -16.26
CA GLN A 2 -13.65 12.98 -15.91
C GLN A 2 -14.85 12.03 -15.89
N THR A 3 -15.55 11.95 -14.78
CA THR A 3 -16.93 11.43 -14.74
C THR A 3 -17.89 12.61 -14.65
N GLY A 4 -19.11 12.44 -15.16
CA GLY A 4 -20.03 13.51 -15.55
C GLY A 4 -20.54 14.49 -14.48
N GLU A 5 -20.07 14.44 -13.23
CA GLU A 5 -20.62 15.26 -12.12
C GLU A 5 -19.57 16.03 -11.30
N GLY A 6 -18.37 16.24 -11.84
CA GLY A 6 -17.42 17.18 -11.26
C GLY A 6 -15.99 16.66 -11.23
N LYS A 7 -15.04 17.60 -11.14
CA LYS A 7 -13.62 17.28 -10.99
C LYS A 7 -13.39 16.74 -9.58
N VAL A 8 -13.45 15.43 -9.39
CA VAL A 8 -12.88 14.80 -8.19
C VAL A 8 -11.36 14.91 -8.31
N LYS A 9 -10.77 15.76 -7.47
CA LYS A 9 -9.32 15.80 -7.29
C LYS A 9 -8.98 14.60 -6.41
N LEU A 10 -8.68 13.46 -7.05
CA LEU A 10 -8.09 12.32 -6.35
C LEU A 10 -6.68 12.76 -5.98
N GLY A 11 -6.56 13.34 -4.78
CA GLY A 11 -5.26 13.59 -4.17
C GLY A 11 -4.51 12.26 -4.13
N PRO A 12 -3.19 12.25 -4.35
CA PRO A 12 -2.45 11.02 -4.27
C PRO A 12 -2.64 10.48 -2.85
N LEU A 13 -3.38 9.39 -2.72
CA LEU A 13 -3.33 8.51 -1.55
C LEU A 13 -1.97 7.79 -1.60
N LYS A 14 -0.89 8.58 -1.65
CA LYS A 14 0.48 8.20 -2.04
C LYS A 14 0.98 7.02 -1.20
N TRP A 15 0.48 6.93 0.03
CA TRP A 15 0.88 5.96 1.05
C TRP A 15 -0.27 5.08 1.54
N ALA A 16 -1.52 5.38 1.19
CA ALA A 16 -2.65 4.71 1.83
C ALA A 16 -2.82 3.25 1.38
N LEU A 17 -2.11 2.84 0.33
CA LEU A 17 -2.26 1.53 -0.30
C LEU A 17 -0.93 0.89 -0.69
N CYS A 18 0.22 1.43 -0.28
CA CYS A 18 1.54 0.83 -0.53
C CYS A 18 2.43 1.11 0.68
N GLY A 19 2.85 0.06 1.39
CA GLY A 19 3.73 0.19 2.55
C GLY A 19 5.14 0.58 2.12
N ALA A 20 5.66 1.68 2.69
CA ALA A 20 7.09 1.98 2.67
C ALA A 20 7.84 1.23 3.77
N ASP A 21 7.18 1.00 4.91
CA ASP A 21 7.62 0.15 6.01
C ASP A 21 6.40 -0.63 6.54
N TYR A 22 6.54 -1.93 6.72
CA TYR A 22 5.50 -2.82 7.25
C TYR A 22 5.67 -3.12 8.75
N LEU A 23 6.78 -2.68 9.35
CA LEU A 23 7.16 -3.00 10.73
C LEU A 23 6.86 -1.86 11.69
N THR A 24 6.84 -0.62 11.22
CA THR A 24 6.56 0.56 12.05
C THR A 24 5.34 1.35 11.56
N PRO A 25 4.53 1.92 12.47
CA PRO A 25 3.45 2.81 12.08
C PRO A 25 3.96 4.06 11.36
N ASP A 26 3.14 4.58 10.45
CA ASP A 26 3.38 5.86 9.76
C ASP A 26 3.61 6.98 10.80
N PRO A 27 4.81 7.60 10.84
CA PRO A 27 5.14 8.61 11.85
C PRO A 27 4.28 9.87 11.74
N GLU A 28 3.66 10.15 10.58
CA GLU A 28 2.71 11.25 10.43
C GLU A 28 1.38 10.98 11.15
N ARG A 29 1.11 9.71 11.51
CA ARG A 29 -0.13 9.27 12.18
C ARG A 29 0.03 9.06 13.69
N GLY A 30 1.24 9.23 14.21
CA GLY A 30 1.56 9.09 15.62
C GLY A 30 2.69 8.09 15.88
N ARG A 31 2.96 7.87 17.15
CA ARG A 31 4.03 7.01 17.63
C ARG A 31 3.53 5.59 17.89
N LEU A 32 4.46 4.64 17.95
CA LEU A 32 4.14 3.24 18.25
C LEU A 32 3.38 3.07 19.58
N ASN A 33 3.75 3.81 20.62
CA ASN A 33 3.04 3.73 21.91
C ASN A 33 1.59 4.21 21.81
N GLU A 34 1.33 5.29 21.06
CA GLU A 34 -0.03 5.81 20.83
C GLU A 34 -0.88 4.80 20.05
N PHE A 35 -0.28 4.12 19.06
CA PHE A 35 -0.94 3.02 18.35
C PHE A 35 -1.30 1.85 19.28
N LEU A 36 -0.39 1.45 20.18
CA LEU A 36 -0.63 0.38 21.15
C LEU A 36 -1.68 0.77 22.20
N ASP A 37 -1.70 2.02 22.63
CA ASP A 37 -2.70 2.55 23.56
C ASP A 37 -4.10 2.58 22.92
N MET A 38 -4.20 2.95 21.64
CA MET A 38 -5.44 2.85 20.86
C MET A 38 -5.96 1.41 20.79
N ILE A 39 -5.09 0.44 20.50
CA ILE A 39 -5.48 -0.98 20.45
C ILE A 39 -6.00 -1.44 21.82
N ARG A 40 -5.32 -1.05 22.91
CA ARG A 40 -5.74 -1.39 24.26
C ARG A 40 -7.13 -0.84 24.59
N ALA A 41 -7.35 0.44 24.33
CA ALA A 41 -8.65 1.08 24.55
C ALA A 41 -9.76 0.43 23.71
N ALA A 42 -9.47 0.06 22.46
CA ALA A 42 -10.42 -0.67 21.62
C ALA A 42 -10.79 -2.04 22.23
N HIS A 43 -9.80 -2.79 22.71
CA HIS A 43 -10.03 -4.08 23.35
C HIS A 43 -10.84 -3.98 24.65
N GLU A 44 -10.62 -2.94 25.46
CA GLU A 44 -11.40 -2.65 26.68
C GLU A 44 -12.88 -2.40 26.37
N LEU A 45 -13.19 -1.86 25.19
CA LEU A 45 -14.54 -1.65 24.69
C LEU A 45 -15.13 -2.89 23.99
N GLY A 46 -14.41 -4.01 23.95
CA GLY A 46 -14.83 -5.23 23.24
C GLY A 46 -14.69 -5.14 21.71
N ILE A 47 -13.99 -4.13 21.18
CA ILE A 47 -13.73 -3.95 19.75
C ILE A 47 -12.51 -4.78 19.36
N LYS A 48 -12.53 -5.38 18.17
CA LYS A 48 -11.36 -6.06 17.58
C LYS A 48 -10.70 -5.16 16.56
N VAL A 49 -9.38 -5.04 16.65
CA VAL A 49 -8.55 -4.29 15.68
C VAL A 49 -7.90 -5.29 14.73
N ILE A 50 -8.10 -5.11 13.42
CA ILE A 50 -7.53 -5.95 12.37
C ILE A 50 -6.74 -5.04 11.43
N GLY A 51 -5.44 -5.30 11.30
CA GLY A 51 -4.56 -4.57 10.38
C GLY A 51 -4.85 -4.93 8.93
N GLN A 52 -4.77 -3.94 8.03
CA GLN A 52 -4.84 -4.17 6.60
C GLN A 52 -3.42 -4.38 6.05
N LEU A 53 -3.10 -5.62 5.65
CA LEU A 53 -1.88 -5.91 4.91
C LEU A 53 -2.16 -5.74 3.41
N GLN A 54 -1.66 -4.66 2.83
CA GLN A 54 -1.61 -4.50 1.37
C GLN A 54 -0.23 -4.96 0.91
N ILE A 55 -0.20 -5.98 0.06
CA ILE A 55 1.02 -6.43 -0.65
C ILE A 55 0.68 -6.84 -2.08
N SER A 56 -0.43 -6.37 -2.63
CA SER A 56 -0.89 -6.77 -3.98
C SER A 56 -0.08 -6.12 -5.09
N HIS A 57 0.40 -4.91 -4.85
CA HIS A 57 1.12 -4.07 -5.78
C HIS A 57 2.08 -3.17 -5.04
N SER A 58 3.04 -2.60 -5.77
CA SER A 58 4.00 -1.61 -5.28
C SER A 58 4.00 -0.37 -6.17
N VAL A 59 4.59 0.72 -5.68
CA VAL A 59 4.81 1.98 -6.41
C VAL A 59 6.24 2.45 -6.15
N PRO A 60 6.82 3.36 -6.96
CA PRO A 60 8.08 4.00 -6.61
C PRO A 60 8.01 4.64 -5.21
N GLY A 61 9.01 4.36 -4.37
CA GLY A 61 9.06 4.71 -2.95
C GLY A 61 8.40 3.70 -2.01
N GLY A 62 7.78 2.63 -2.52
CA GLY A 62 7.27 1.52 -1.72
C GLY A 62 8.34 0.45 -1.45
N PHE A 63 8.21 -0.26 -0.33
CA PHE A 63 9.20 -1.24 0.14
C PHE A 63 9.63 -2.24 -0.95
N VAL A 64 8.67 -2.86 -1.64
CA VAL A 64 8.98 -3.85 -2.68
C VAL A 64 9.66 -3.22 -3.90
N TYR A 65 9.35 -1.97 -4.23
CA TYR A 65 9.99 -1.33 -5.39
C TYR A 65 11.44 -0.94 -5.08
N GLU A 66 11.70 -0.43 -3.88
CA GLU A 66 13.03 0.06 -3.49
C GLU A 66 13.96 -1.06 -3.03
N GLU A 67 13.46 -2.01 -2.21
CA GLU A 67 14.30 -3.02 -1.54
C GLU A 67 14.27 -4.38 -2.23
N HIS A 68 13.16 -4.74 -2.90
CA HIS A 68 12.95 -6.06 -3.51
C HIS A 68 12.38 -6.01 -4.93
N PRO A 69 13.01 -5.28 -5.88
CA PRO A 69 12.51 -5.17 -7.25
C PRO A 69 12.42 -6.52 -7.98
N GLU A 70 13.15 -7.54 -7.53
CA GLU A 70 13.06 -8.93 -7.99
C GLU A 70 11.71 -9.61 -7.68
N TRP A 71 10.95 -9.09 -6.70
CA TRP A 71 9.59 -9.54 -6.42
C TRP A 71 8.55 -8.91 -7.34
N LEU A 72 8.91 -7.97 -8.21
CA LEU A 72 7.98 -7.42 -9.19
C LEU A 72 7.73 -8.41 -10.33
N LEU A 73 6.47 -8.56 -10.72
CA LEU A 73 6.11 -9.36 -11.88
C LEU A 73 6.73 -8.74 -13.14
N ARG A 74 7.38 -9.56 -13.97
CA ARG A 74 7.97 -9.10 -15.23
C ARG A 74 6.92 -9.08 -16.34
N SER A 75 6.91 -7.99 -17.10
CA SER A 75 6.09 -7.82 -18.30
C SER A 75 6.68 -8.60 -19.48
N ILE A 76 5.80 -8.97 -20.42
CA ILE A 76 6.20 -9.50 -21.74
C ILE A 76 6.88 -8.46 -22.63
N TYR A 77 6.79 -7.17 -22.28
CA TYR A 77 7.38 -6.04 -23.01
C TYR A 77 8.69 -5.54 -22.41
N GLU A 78 9.34 -6.37 -21.58
CA GLU A 78 10.48 -5.99 -20.73
C GLU A 78 10.06 -5.01 -19.61
N GLY A 79 10.77 -5.06 -18.47
CA GLY A 79 10.44 -4.28 -17.26
C GLY A 79 9.29 -4.84 -16.40
N PRO A 80 8.88 -4.13 -15.34
CA PRO A 80 7.81 -4.57 -14.44
C PRO A 80 6.41 -4.49 -15.09
N ALA A 81 5.54 -5.45 -14.75
CA ALA A 81 4.14 -5.44 -15.14
C ALA A 81 3.40 -4.32 -14.41
N VAL A 82 2.67 -3.50 -15.17
CA VAL A 82 1.89 -2.39 -14.64
C VAL A 82 0.51 -2.89 -14.22
N GLN A 83 0.12 -2.52 -13.01
CA GLN A 83 -1.22 -2.78 -12.52
C GLN A 83 -2.21 -1.78 -13.15
N TRP A 84 -3.15 -2.27 -13.96
CA TRP A 84 -4.13 -1.46 -14.68
C TRP A 84 -5.56 -2.04 -14.59
N PRO A 85 -6.63 -1.20 -14.55
CA PRO A 85 -6.67 0.24 -14.26
C PRO A 85 -7.07 0.50 -12.80
N TRP A 86 -6.46 1.49 -12.15
CA TRP A 86 -7.03 2.05 -10.92
C TRP A 86 -7.20 3.55 -11.06
N ILE A 87 -8.44 4.04 -10.92
CA ILE A 87 -8.75 5.48 -10.93
C ILE A 87 -8.00 6.24 -9.81
N ILE A 88 -7.53 5.52 -8.79
CA ILE A 88 -6.93 6.02 -7.55
C ILE A 88 -5.39 6.08 -7.61
N LEU A 89 -4.74 5.31 -8.49
CA LEU A 89 -3.27 5.24 -8.62
C LEU A 89 -2.90 5.43 -10.10
N ASN A 90 -2.18 6.52 -10.41
CA ASN A 90 -1.80 6.84 -11.79
C ASN A 90 -0.89 5.76 -12.43
N TYR A 91 -0.13 5.01 -11.61
CA TYR A 91 0.68 3.85 -12.01
C TYR A 91 1.12 3.08 -10.76
N GLY A 92 1.17 1.75 -10.87
CA GLY A 92 1.70 0.81 -9.86
C GLY A 92 2.16 -0.47 -10.54
N PHE A 93 2.94 -1.30 -9.86
CA PHE A 93 3.53 -2.51 -10.39
C PHE A 93 3.00 -3.74 -9.66
N ASP A 94 2.64 -4.78 -10.42
CA ASP A 94 2.16 -6.03 -9.85
C ASP A 94 3.30 -6.78 -9.16
N ILE A 95 3.00 -7.34 -7.99
CA ILE A 95 3.94 -8.17 -7.24
C ILE A 95 3.79 -9.62 -7.69
N ASN A 96 4.92 -10.28 -7.98
CA ASN A 96 4.99 -11.69 -8.32
C ASN A 96 4.72 -12.56 -7.10
N LYS A 97 3.46 -13.00 -6.94
CA LYS A 97 3.03 -13.87 -5.83
C LYS A 97 3.59 -15.29 -5.86
N ALA A 98 4.29 -15.68 -6.93
CA ALA A 98 4.97 -16.96 -7.01
C ALA A 98 6.45 -16.89 -6.60
N HIS A 99 6.98 -15.70 -6.25
CA HIS A 99 8.36 -15.59 -5.78
C HIS A 99 8.52 -16.30 -4.44
N PRO A 100 9.51 -17.20 -4.28
CA PRO A 100 9.61 -18.10 -3.11
C PRO A 100 9.95 -17.39 -1.79
N GLU A 101 10.46 -16.16 -1.85
CA GLU A 101 10.88 -15.37 -0.69
C GLU A 101 9.83 -14.33 -0.25
N LEU A 102 8.68 -14.28 -0.93
CA LEU A 102 7.55 -13.42 -0.59
C LEU A 102 6.54 -14.15 0.31
#